data_AF-A0AA36BAI4-F1
#
_entry.id   AF-A0AA36BAI4-F1
#
_cell.length_a   1.000
_cell.length_b   1.000
_cell.length_c   1.000
_cell.angle_alpha   90.00
_cell.angle_beta   90.00
_cell.angle_gamma   90.00
#
_symmetry.space_group_name_H-M   'P 1'
#
loop_
_entity.id
_entity.type
_entity.pdbx_description
1 polymer ?
#
loop_
_entity_poly.entity_id
_entity_poly.type
_entity_poly.pdbx_seq_one_letter_code
_entity_poly.pdbx_strand_id
1 'polypeptide(L)'
;MNFTGAEKKGCRNLLNQLDDEVILSLTNTVTGRSIHVFSREEAIDAILSFSMSASELLSRQKITRDYLKKYLFSQQVSVSGSSTKQDLISRILEYWSEERNSYPAVQSPPREQTHLAEPETRLLSISDVKFGETFASWFYKLFNSGTESGLKD
;
A
#
# COMPACT_ATOMS: atom_id res chain seq x y z
N MET A 1 -8.61 13.48 -3.78
CA MET A 1 -7.35 14.15 -4.15
C MET A 1 -6.76 13.39 -5.31
N ASN A 2 -6.47 14.09 -6.41
CA ASN A 2 -5.83 13.52 -7.59
C ASN A 2 -4.33 13.32 -7.31
N PHE A 3 -3.65 12.53 -8.16
CA PHE A 3 -2.21 12.29 -8.06
C PHE A 3 -1.40 13.59 -7.96
N THR A 4 -0.44 13.63 -7.05
CA THR A 4 0.65 14.60 -7.11
C THR A 4 1.62 14.24 -8.25
N GLY A 5 2.45 15.19 -8.71
CA GLY A 5 3.43 14.91 -9.76
C GLY A 5 4.40 13.77 -9.42
N ALA A 6 4.86 13.70 -8.17
CA ALA A 6 5.73 12.63 -7.67
C ALA A 6 4.98 11.29 -7.62
N GLU A 7 3.74 11.26 -7.12
CA GLU A 7 2.92 10.06 -7.12
C GLU A 7 2.64 9.57 -8.55
N LYS A 8 2.35 10.46 -9.49
CA LYS A 8 2.11 10.07 -10.89
C LYS A 8 3.35 9.43 -11.52
N LYS A 9 4.53 10.00 -11.28
CA LYS A 9 5.83 9.44 -11.71
C LYS A 9 6.08 8.07 -11.04
N GLY A 10 5.89 8.00 -9.73
CA GLY A 10 6.07 6.79 -8.94
C GLY A 10 5.13 5.65 -9.36
N CYS A 11 3.84 5.94 -9.52
CA CYS A 11 2.87 4.99 -10.05
C CYS A 11 3.25 4.53 -11.45
N ARG A 12 3.69 5.43 -12.36
CA ARG A 12 4.16 5.02 -13.69
C ARG A 12 5.36 4.07 -13.59
N ASN A 13 6.31 4.35 -12.70
CA ASN A 13 7.47 3.48 -12.50
C ASN A 13 7.04 2.10 -11.97
N LEU A 14 6.16 2.06 -10.97
CA LEU A 14 5.62 0.83 -10.40
C LEU A 14 4.88 -0.01 -11.45
N LEU A 15 3.97 0.61 -12.22
CA LEU A 15 3.19 -0.06 -13.26
C LEU A 15 4.10 -0.66 -14.33
N ASN A 16 5.19 0.03 -14.70
CA ASN A 16 6.15 -0.50 -15.67
C ASN A 16 6.84 -1.79 -15.23
N GLN A 17 6.90 -2.09 -13.94
CA GLN A 17 7.50 -3.32 -13.40
C GLN A 17 6.50 -4.50 -13.30
N LEU A 18 5.21 -4.27 -13.58
CA LEU A 18 4.18 -5.31 -13.52
C LEU A 18 4.08 -6.09 -14.83
N ASP A 19 3.64 -7.34 -14.77
CA ASP A 19 3.41 -8.14 -15.97
C ASP A 19 2.25 -7.59 -16.82
N ASP A 20 2.26 -7.86 -18.13
CA ASP A 20 1.24 -7.37 -19.07
C ASP A 20 -0.18 -7.82 -18.69
N GLU A 21 -0.33 -9.05 -18.16
CA GLU A 21 -1.63 -9.56 -17.69
C GLU A 21 -2.18 -8.69 -16.54
N VAL A 22 -1.30 -8.28 -15.62
CA VAL A 22 -1.68 -7.44 -14.49
C VAL A 22 -2.08 -6.05 -14.97
N ILE A 23 -1.31 -5.47 -15.91
CA ILE A 23 -1.64 -4.18 -16.53
C ILE A 23 -2.99 -4.23 -17.23
N LEU A 24 -3.24 -5.22 -18.09
CA LEU A 24 -4.51 -5.35 -18.79
C LEU A 24 -5.69 -5.53 -17.82
N SER A 25 -5.51 -6.35 -16.78
CA SER A 25 -6.53 -6.53 -15.74
C SER A 25 -6.82 -5.23 -14.98
N LEU A 26 -5.79 -4.45 -14.65
CA LEU A 26 -5.96 -3.16 -13.98
C LEU A 26 -6.69 -2.17 -14.89
N THR A 27 -6.29 -2.05 -16.16
CA THR A 27 -6.94 -1.18 -17.15
C THR A 27 -8.42 -1.50 -17.30
N ASN A 28 -8.79 -2.77 -17.41
CA ASN A 28 -10.21 -3.17 -17.49
C ASN A 28 -11.00 -2.77 -16.23
N THR A 29 -10.37 -2.84 -15.06
CA THR A 29 -11.04 -2.55 -13.78
C THR A 29 -11.13 -1.04 -13.51
N VAL A 30 -10.12 -0.24 -13.89
CA VAL A 30 -10.13 1.23 -13.67
C VAL A 30 -11.00 1.94 -14.70
N THR A 31 -11.07 1.43 -15.94
CA THR A 31 -11.85 2.05 -17.04
C THR A 31 -13.28 1.52 -17.14
N GLY A 32 -13.62 0.49 -16.36
CA GLY A 32 -14.89 -0.23 -16.51
C GLY A 32 -15.05 -0.88 -17.89
N ARG A 33 -13.95 -1.19 -18.57
CA ARG A 33 -13.89 -1.67 -19.97
C ARG A 33 -14.48 -0.68 -20.99
N SER A 34 -14.60 0.60 -20.63
CA SER A 34 -15.19 1.62 -21.50
C SER A 34 -14.26 2.06 -22.64
N ILE A 35 -12.97 1.71 -22.55
CA ILE A 35 -11.97 2.04 -23.56
C ILE A 35 -11.21 0.79 -23.98
N HIS A 36 -10.80 0.77 -25.24
CA HIS A 36 -9.89 -0.22 -25.79
C HIS A 36 -8.48 0.36 -25.82
N VAL A 37 -7.51 -0.40 -25.31
CA VAL A 37 -6.08 -0.01 -25.32
C VAL A 37 -5.32 -0.94 -26.25
N PHE A 38 -4.41 -0.39 -27.06
CA PHE A 38 -3.67 -1.13 -28.09
C PHE A 38 -2.20 -1.32 -27.73
N SER A 39 -1.71 -0.57 -26.75
CA SER A 39 -0.34 -0.68 -26.25
C SER A 39 -0.27 -0.67 -24.72
N ARG A 40 0.84 -1.18 -24.19
CA ARG A 40 1.13 -1.12 -22.75
C ARG A 40 1.21 0.31 -22.23
N GLU A 41 1.77 1.23 -23.02
CA GLU A 41 1.89 2.63 -22.64
C GLU A 41 0.51 3.30 -22.53
N GLU A 42 -0.36 3.06 -23.53
CA GLU A 42 -1.77 3.50 -23.47
C GLU A 42 -2.51 2.92 -22.27
N ALA A 43 -2.27 1.64 -21.95
CA ALA A 43 -2.86 0.98 -20.80
C ALA A 43 -2.44 1.63 -19.48
N ILE A 44 -1.15 1.99 -19.34
CA ILE A 44 -0.62 2.70 -18.18
C ILE A 44 -1.20 4.12 -18.10
N ASP A 45 -1.26 4.84 -19.22
CA ASP A 45 -1.84 6.19 -19.27
C ASP A 45 -3.33 6.20 -18.91
N ALA A 46 -4.07 5.20 -19.38
CA ALA A 46 -5.45 4.97 -18.98
C ALA A 46 -5.57 4.70 -17.48
N ILE A 47 -4.75 3.83 -16.91
CA ILE A 47 -4.76 3.56 -15.46
C ILE A 47 -4.55 4.84 -14.67
N LEU A 48 -3.54 5.64 -15.01
CA LEU A 48 -3.23 6.88 -14.30
C LEU A 48 -4.31 7.95 -14.46
N SER A 49 -5.03 7.96 -15.58
CA SER A 49 -6.07 8.96 -15.87
C SER A 49 -7.42 8.62 -15.23
N PHE A 50 -7.75 7.33 -15.12
CA PHE A 50 -9.03 6.86 -14.57
C PHE A 50 -8.99 6.51 -13.07
N SER A 51 -7.79 6.43 -12.48
CA SER A 51 -7.65 6.20 -11.03
C SER A 51 -7.89 7.49 -10.23
N MET A 52 -8.52 7.38 -9.06
CA MET A 52 -8.86 8.55 -8.25
C MET A 52 -7.67 9.08 -7.46
N SER A 53 -6.85 8.17 -6.94
CA SER A 53 -5.65 8.48 -6.16
C SER A 53 -4.63 7.34 -6.23
N ALA A 54 -3.38 7.64 -5.86
CA ALA A 54 -2.34 6.63 -5.73
C ALA A 54 -2.70 5.56 -4.68
N SER A 55 -3.23 5.95 -3.53
CA SER A 55 -3.65 5.03 -2.47
C SER A 55 -4.74 4.04 -2.93
N GLU A 56 -5.73 4.50 -3.69
CA GLU A 56 -6.81 3.68 -4.23
C GLU A 56 -6.27 2.68 -5.25
N LEU A 57 -5.45 3.16 -6.20
CA LEU A 57 -4.80 2.32 -7.20
C LEU A 57 -3.98 1.21 -6.55
N LEU A 58 -3.08 1.54 -5.62
CA LEU A 58 -2.21 0.57 -4.93
C LEU A 58 -3.00 -0.42 -4.05
N SER A 59 -4.20 -0.03 -3.61
CA SER A 59 -5.08 -0.90 -2.82
C SER A 59 -5.76 -1.99 -3.66
N ARG A 60 -5.83 -1.85 -4.99
CA ARG A 60 -6.49 -2.83 -5.89
C ARG A 60 -5.90 -4.23 -5.73
N GLN A 61 -6.76 -5.25 -5.81
CA GLN A 61 -6.41 -6.64 -5.52
C GLN A 61 -5.25 -7.16 -6.38
N LYS A 62 -5.17 -6.73 -7.64
CA LYS A 62 -4.14 -7.16 -8.59
C LYS A 62 -2.74 -6.61 -8.25
N ILE A 63 -2.66 -5.53 -7.48
CA ILE A 63 -1.41 -5.05 -6.90
C ILE A 63 -1.23 -5.78 -5.56
N THR A 64 -0.50 -6.89 -5.60
CA THR A 64 -0.30 -7.75 -4.42
C THR A 64 0.77 -7.19 -3.48
N ARG A 65 0.81 -7.70 -2.25
CA ARG A 65 1.86 -7.37 -1.27
C ARG A 65 3.26 -7.61 -1.85
N ASP A 66 3.43 -8.67 -2.62
CA ASP A 66 4.74 -9.04 -3.20
C ASP A 66 5.17 -8.09 -4.31
N TYR A 67 4.24 -7.59 -5.13
CA TYR A 67 4.55 -6.50 -6.07
C TYR A 67 5.00 -5.22 -5.36
N LEU A 68 4.32 -4.84 -4.28
CA LEU A 68 4.71 -3.66 -3.50
C LEU A 68 6.10 -3.82 -2.86
N LYS A 69 6.41 -5.01 -2.30
CA LYS A 69 7.75 -5.30 -1.76
C LYS A 69 8.81 -5.30 -2.85
N LYS A 70 8.54 -5.93 -3.99
CA LYS A 70 9.45 -5.96 -5.15
C LYS A 70 9.76 -4.54 -5.63
N TYR A 71 8.73 -3.69 -5.71
CA TYR A 71 8.89 -2.29 -6.05
C TYR A 71 9.79 -1.57 -5.04
N LEU A 72 9.49 -1.63 -3.74
CA LEU A 72 10.30 -0.97 -2.70
C LEU A 72 11.76 -1.46 -2.69
N PHE A 73 11.97 -2.77 -2.88
CA PHE A 73 13.30 -3.36 -3.04
C PHE A 73 14.03 -2.79 -4.26
N SER A 74 13.35 -2.63 -5.40
CA SER A 74 13.93 -2.01 -6.60
C SER A 74 14.33 -0.55 -6.39
N GLN A 75 13.64 0.15 -5.48
CA GLN A 75 13.93 1.54 -5.10
C GLN A 75 14.95 1.64 -3.94
N GLN A 76 15.55 0.52 -3.51
CA GLN A 76 16.47 0.47 -2.36
C GLN A 76 15.85 0.97 -1.05
N VAL A 77 14.53 0.83 -0.90
CA VAL A 77 13.80 1.20 0.32
C VAL A 77 13.62 -0.04 1.19
N SER A 78 14.27 -0.05 2.35
CA SER A 78 14.17 -1.13 3.33
C SER A 78 12.78 -1.18 3.97
N VAL A 79 12.19 -2.38 4.01
CA VAL A 79 10.92 -2.66 4.69
C VAL A 79 10.98 -3.98 5.44
N SER A 80 10.22 -4.08 6.53
CA SER A 80 10.13 -5.33 7.28
C SER A 80 9.46 -6.44 6.46
N GLY A 81 9.96 -7.66 6.60
CA GLY A 81 9.34 -8.85 6.01
C GLY A 81 7.90 -9.09 6.50
N SER A 82 7.57 -8.62 7.70
CA SER A 82 6.24 -8.75 8.32
C SER A 82 5.25 -7.65 7.95
N SER A 83 5.64 -6.65 7.15
CA SER A 83 4.76 -5.54 6.78
C SER A 83 3.50 -6.00 6.02
N THR A 84 2.35 -5.48 6.44
CA THR A 84 1.06 -5.72 5.76
C THR A 84 1.01 -4.99 4.42
N LYS A 85 0.00 -5.29 3.59
CA LYS A 85 -0.20 -4.55 2.34
C LYS A 85 -0.37 -3.04 2.59
N GLN A 86 -1.12 -2.67 3.62
CA GLN A 86 -1.38 -1.26 3.94
C GLN A 86 -0.10 -0.56 4.43
N ASP A 87 0.73 -1.22 5.24
CA ASP A 87 2.02 -0.65 5.67
C ASP A 87 2.93 -0.34 4.46
N LEU A 88 2.97 -1.24 3.47
CA LEU A 88 3.76 -1.04 2.26
C LEU A 88 3.21 0.11 1.41
N ILE A 89 1.88 0.24 1.29
CA ILE A 89 1.25 1.36 0.56
C ILE A 89 1.63 2.67 1.25
N SER A 90 1.46 2.76 2.57
CA SER A 90 1.84 3.95 3.34
C SER A 90 3.31 4.31 3.14
N ARG A 91 4.22 3.32 3.21
CA ARG A 91 5.65 3.56 3.01
C ARG A 91 6.00 4.03 1.59
N ILE A 92 5.30 3.51 0.56
CA ILE A 92 5.48 3.95 -0.83
C ILE A 92 5.03 5.40 -1.01
N LEU A 93 3.88 5.78 -0.44
CA LEU A 93 3.36 7.14 -0.54
C LEU A 93 4.26 8.14 0.21
N GLU A 94 4.79 7.74 1.37
CA GLU A 94 5.79 8.51 2.10
C GLU A 94 7.06 8.71 1.27
N TYR A 95 7.60 7.63 0.68
CA TYR A 95 8.77 7.68 -0.19
C TYR A 95 8.59 8.65 -1.38
N TRP A 96 7.43 8.62 -2.05
CA TRP A 96 7.14 9.57 -3.13
C TRP A 96 6.97 11.01 -2.66
N SER A 97 6.57 11.20 -1.40
CA SER A 97 6.46 12.53 -0.79
C SER A 97 7.83 13.07 -0.39
N GLU A 98 8.72 12.21 0.14
CA GLU A 98 10.12 12.54 0.50
C GLU A 98 10.97 12.90 -0.73
N GLU A 99 10.73 12.27 -1.90
CA GLU A 99 11.45 12.58 -3.15
C GLU A 99 11.29 14.06 -3.58
N ARG A 100 10.24 14.76 -3.12
CA ARG A 100 10.12 16.21 -3.32
C ARG A 100 11.13 17.04 -2.52
N ASN A 101 11.67 16.49 -1.44
CA ASN A 101 12.51 17.19 -0.47
C ASN A 101 14.00 16.80 -0.56
N SER A 102 14.36 15.85 -1.42
CA SER A 102 15.73 15.36 -1.55
C SER A 102 16.47 16.08 -2.68
N TYR A 103 17.14 17.18 -2.34
CA TYR A 103 18.30 17.69 -3.09
C TYR A 103 19.47 16.69 -2.87
N PRO A 104 20.42 16.53 -3.82
CA PRO A 104 21.37 15.42 -3.76
C PRO A 104 22.38 15.65 -2.64
N ALA A 105 22.13 15.06 -1.48
CA ALA A 105 23.15 14.91 -0.46
C ALA A 105 24.06 13.74 -0.85
N VAL A 106 25.32 14.10 -1.05
CA VAL A 106 26.44 13.27 -1.46
C VAL A 106 26.50 11.95 -0.67
N GLN A 107 26.79 10.88 -1.42
CA GLN A 107 27.08 9.54 -0.94
C GLN A 107 27.96 9.53 0.32
N SER A 108 27.67 8.65 1.27
CA SER A 108 28.64 8.19 2.27
C SER A 108 28.70 6.65 2.25
N PRO A 109 29.90 6.06 2.29
CA PRO A 109 30.10 4.62 2.11
C PRO A 109 29.82 3.80 3.38
N PRO A 110 29.78 2.45 3.26
CA PRO A 110 29.31 1.54 4.30
C PRO A 110 30.20 1.56 5.56
N ARG A 111 29.57 1.58 6.74
CA ARG A 111 30.24 1.24 8.01
C ARG A 111 29.74 -0.10 8.50
N GLU A 112 30.63 -1.10 8.42
CA GLU A 112 30.58 -2.28 9.27
C GLU A 112 30.81 -1.85 10.72
N GLN A 113 29.98 -2.32 11.66
CA GLN A 113 30.40 -2.57 13.03
C GLN A 113 29.42 -3.49 13.78
N THR A 114 29.97 -4.62 14.18
CA THR A 114 29.48 -5.61 15.15
C THR A 114 29.28 -4.96 16.53
N HIS A 115 28.12 -5.15 17.17
CA HIS A 115 28.05 -5.33 18.63
C HIS A 115 26.76 -6.03 19.09
N LEU A 116 26.90 -6.67 20.24
CA LEU A 116 26.13 -7.72 20.89
C LEU A 116 24.83 -7.21 21.55
N ALA A 117 23.80 -8.06 21.48
CA ALA A 117 22.55 -8.21 22.24
C ALA A 117 22.19 -7.28 23.42
N GLU A 118 20.94 -6.77 23.42
CA GLU A 118 20.01 -6.69 24.58
C GLU A 118 18.53 -6.85 24.10
N PRO A 119 17.60 -7.39 24.92
CA PRO A 119 16.23 -7.68 24.51
C PRO A 119 15.29 -6.52 24.85
N GLU A 120 14.92 -5.71 23.85
CA GLU A 120 13.93 -4.65 24.04
C GLU A 120 12.51 -5.17 23.83
N THR A 121 11.75 -5.14 24.91
CA THR A 121 10.29 -5.31 24.98
C THR A 121 9.60 -4.54 23.87
N ARG A 122 8.93 -5.26 22.97
CA ARG A 122 8.04 -4.71 21.92
C ARG A 122 6.93 -3.88 22.57
N LEU A 123 7.10 -2.57 22.60
CA LEU A 123 5.98 -1.65 22.78
C LEU A 123 5.13 -1.70 21.51
N LEU A 124 3.99 -2.39 21.61
CA LEU A 124 2.95 -2.38 20.59
C LEU A 124 2.57 -0.93 20.29
N SER A 125 2.57 -0.59 19.01
CA SER A 125 2.14 0.72 18.54
C SER A 125 0.71 0.98 19.02
N ILE A 126 0.50 2.09 19.74
CA ILE A 126 -0.79 2.52 20.30
C ILE A 126 -1.91 2.59 19.22
N SER A 127 -1.53 2.67 17.94
CA SER A 127 -2.45 2.63 16.80
C SER A 127 -3.17 1.28 16.65
N ASP A 128 -2.52 0.16 16.97
CA ASP A 128 -3.11 -1.18 16.84
C ASP A 128 -4.19 -1.45 17.90
N VAL A 129 -4.04 -0.85 19.08
CA VAL A 129 -4.99 -0.99 20.19
C VAL A 129 -6.34 -0.33 19.86
N LYS A 130 -6.33 0.83 19.20
CA LYS A 130 -7.55 1.57 18.86
C LYS A 130 -8.43 0.85 17.85
N PHE A 131 -7.83 0.11 16.91
CA PHE A 131 -8.60 -0.72 15.99
C PHE A 131 -9.24 -1.91 16.71
N GLY A 132 -8.49 -2.55 17.62
CA GLY A 132 -8.99 -3.64 18.46
C GLY A 132 -10.18 -3.25 19.32
N GLU A 133 -10.15 -2.08 19.96
CA GLU A 133 -11.26 -1.59 20.79
C GLU A 133 -12.53 -1.31 19.97
N THR A 134 -12.38 -0.71 18.79
CA THR A 134 -13.52 -0.41 17.90
C THR A 134 -14.16 -1.70 17.39
N PHE A 135 -13.35 -2.67 16.97
CA PHE A 135 -13.81 -3.98 16.52
C PHE A 135 -14.48 -4.76 17.65
N ALA A 136 -13.84 -4.86 18.82
CA ALA A 136 -14.38 -5.58 19.96
C ALA A 136 -15.71 -4.98 20.44
N SER A 137 -15.81 -3.64 20.54
CA SER A 137 -17.05 -2.97 20.95
C SER A 137 -18.21 -3.23 19.97
N TRP A 138 -17.95 -3.17 18.66
CA TRP A 138 -18.95 -3.49 17.64
C TRP A 138 -19.37 -4.97 17.70
N PHE A 139 -18.40 -5.89 17.81
CA PHE A 139 -18.66 -7.32 17.84
C PHE A 139 -19.46 -7.75 19.08
N TYR A 140 -19.14 -7.22 20.27
CA TYR A 140 -19.91 -7.50 21.48
C TYR A 140 -21.33 -6.94 21.42
N LYS A 141 -21.52 -5.75 20.83
CA LYS A 141 -22.87 -5.21 20.59
C LYS A 141 -23.68 -6.12 19.65
N LEU A 142 -23.05 -6.63 18.60
CA LEU A 142 -23.68 -7.56 17.67
C LEU A 142 -24.04 -8.88 18.36
N PHE A 143 -23.10 -9.45 19.12
CA PHE A 143 -23.29 -10.72 19.83
C PHE A 143 -24.38 -10.63 20.91
N ASN A 144 -24.42 -9.54 21.67
CA ASN A 144 -25.39 -9.33 22.75
C ASN A 144 -26.76 -8.83 22.25
N SER A 145 -26.87 -8.41 20.99
CA SER A 145 -28.17 -8.03 20.39
C SER A 145 -29.04 -9.22 19.97
N GLY A 146 -28.52 -10.45 20.06
CA GLY A 146 -29.22 -11.68 19.71
C GLY A 146 -29.94 -12.40 20.85
N THR A 147 -29.97 -11.83 22.07
CA THR A 147 -30.62 -12.46 23.23
C THR A 147 -31.76 -11.62 23.80
N GLU A 148 -32.71 -11.23 22.95
CA GLU A 148 -34.08 -10.88 23.41
C GLU A 148 -35.08 -11.49 22.43
N SER A 149 -35.29 -12.80 22.53
CA SER A 149 -36.52 -13.45 22.07
C SER A 149 -36.67 -14.81 22.73
N GLY A 150 -37.58 -14.88 23.71
CA GLY A 150 -38.31 -16.10 24.03
C GLY A 150 -37.91 -16.80 25.33
N LEU A 151 -38.55 -16.40 26.43
CA LEU A 151 -39.17 -17.35 27.37
C LEU A 151 -40.26 -16.58 28.13
N LYS A 152 -41.50 -16.82 27.69
CA LYS A 152 -42.73 -16.46 28.39
C LYS A 152 -43.35 -17.80 28.79
N ASP A 153 -43.24 -18.13 30.06
CA ASP A 153 -44.13 -19.09 30.73
C ASP A 153 -45.24 -18.29 31.43
#